data_AF-A0A6L5ZE58-F1
#
_entry.id   AF-A0A6L5ZE58-F1
#
_cell.length_a   1.000
_cell.length_b   1.000
_cell.length_c   1.000
_cell.angle_alpha   90.00
_cell.angle_beta   90.00
_cell.angle_gamma   90.00
#
_symmetry.space_group_name_H-M   'P 1'
#
loop_
_entity.id
_entity.type
_entity.pdbx_description
1 polymer ?
#
loop_
_entity_poly.entity_id
_entity_poly.type
_entity_poly.pdbx_seq_one_letter_code
_entity_poly.pdbx_strand_id
1 'polypeptide(L)'
;MRKDRSLVRSGQWWDHKIPPLIAAAVLAVLPATDPNGLQLFVDLILFLITAVGVAAFGHVVNDLADIKTDAIAGAPNQMAALSTQTRAAVVGGTVVCGLLPWIWLPHTSAALSLLGIEILLLLVYSLKPIRLKDRAAAGVLADSLYAYVVPVLLSIAVFTQVGGISGPGWAITLTVGFWALLMGLRGILWHQVGDIAHDQRAGLSTLATR
;
A
#
# COMPACT_ATOMS: atom_id res chain seq x y z
N MET A 1 13.08 7.41 12.87
CA MET A 1 12.32 6.22 12.41
C MET A 1 12.97 4.96 12.95
N ARG A 2 12.19 3.96 13.39
CA ARG A 2 12.74 2.63 13.76
C ARG A 2 13.44 2.02 12.54
N LYS A 3 14.68 1.59 12.70
CA LYS A 3 15.39 0.82 11.66
C LYS A 3 14.86 -0.61 11.70
N ASP A 4 13.96 -0.95 10.78
CA ASP A 4 13.51 -2.31 10.57
C ASP A 4 14.45 -3.00 9.58
N ARG A 5 14.99 -4.15 9.98
CA ARG A 5 15.90 -4.99 9.17
C ARG A 5 15.20 -6.22 8.59
N SER A 6 13.88 -6.30 8.67
CA SER A 6 13.08 -7.36 8.06
C SER A 6 12.84 -7.09 6.57
N LEU A 7 12.80 -8.15 5.76
CA LEU A 7 12.70 -8.05 4.30
C LEU A 7 11.50 -7.24 3.82
N VAL A 8 10.41 -7.30 4.57
CA VAL A 8 9.15 -6.62 4.27
C VAL A 8 8.95 -5.34 5.06
N ARG A 9 9.88 -4.98 5.96
CA ARG A 9 9.86 -3.78 6.80
C ARG A 9 8.54 -3.57 7.56
N SER A 10 7.94 -4.63 8.09
CA SER A 10 6.59 -4.58 8.71
C SER A 10 6.48 -3.54 9.83
N GLY A 11 7.55 -3.31 10.60
CA GLY A 11 7.60 -2.30 11.65
C GLY A 11 7.58 -0.85 11.15
N GLN A 12 7.66 -0.61 9.84
CA GLN A 12 7.56 0.73 9.23
C GLN A 12 6.15 1.08 8.75
N TRP A 13 5.29 0.09 8.51
CA TRP A 13 3.99 0.33 7.90
C TRP A 13 2.80 -0.33 8.60
N TRP A 14 2.99 -1.40 9.38
CA TRP A 14 1.90 -2.14 10.03
C TRP A 14 1.00 -1.23 10.86
N ASP A 15 1.58 -0.49 11.80
CA ASP A 15 0.87 0.33 12.80
C ASP A 15 0.08 1.49 12.18
N HIS A 16 0.40 1.89 10.95
CA HIS A 16 -0.19 3.06 10.30
C HIS A 16 -1.02 2.72 9.07
N LYS A 17 -0.84 1.55 8.45
CA LYS A 17 -1.59 1.12 7.27
C LYS A 17 -2.69 0.10 7.59
N ILE A 18 -2.50 -0.80 8.55
CA ILE A 18 -3.50 -1.84 8.85
C ILE A 18 -4.73 -1.30 9.61
N PRO A 19 -4.60 -0.49 10.68
CA PRO A 19 -5.78 -0.01 11.40
C PRO A 19 -6.80 0.76 10.55
N PRO A 20 -6.40 1.65 9.61
CA PRO A 20 -7.35 2.29 8.68
C PRO A 20 -8.15 1.31 7.83
N LEU A 21 -7.55 0.19 7.41
CA LEU A 21 -8.24 -0.84 6.63
C LEU A 21 -9.32 -1.54 7.45
N ILE A 22 -9.01 -1.89 8.70
CA ILE A 22 -9.98 -2.51 9.60
C ILE A 22 -11.13 -1.52 9.88
N ALA A 23 -10.81 -0.25 10.15
CA ALA A 23 -11.82 0.78 10.37
C ALA A 23 -12.73 0.97 9.15
N ALA A 24 -12.15 0.97 7.95
CA ALA A 24 -12.91 1.08 6.70
C ALA A 24 -13.83 -0.12 6.46
N ALA A 25 -13.34 -1.34 6.73
CA ALA A 25 -14.15 -2.56 6.66
C ALA A 25 -15.32 -2.51 7.65
N VAL A 26 -15.07 -2.12 8.90
CA VAL A 26 -16.12 -1.98 9.93
C VAL A 26 -17.16 -0.96 9.47
N LEU A 27 -16.74 0.25 9.07
CA LEU A 27 -17.65 1.30 8.59
C LEU A 27 -18.51 0.85 7.41
N ALA A 28 -17.96 0.04 6.50
CA ALA A 28 -18.68 -0.51 5.36
C ALA A 28 -19.75 -1.55 5.75
N VAL A 29 -19.59 -2.21 6.88
CA VAL A 29 -20.51 -3.26 7.36
C VAL A 29 -21.56 -2.72 8.33
N LEU A 30 -21.30 -1.60 9.03
CA LEU A 30 -22.21 -1.04 10.03
C LEU A 30 -23.69 -0.91 9.59
N PRO A 31 -24.02 -0.56 8.33
CA PRO A 31 -25.41 -0.45 7.88
C PRO A 31 -26.12 -1.80 7.67
N ALA A 32 -25.41 -2.94 7.77
CA ALA A 32 -25.95 -4.26 7.53
C ALA A 32 -26.97 -4.65 8.60
N THR A 33 -28.14 -5.14 8.19
CA THR A 33 -29.23 -5.50 9.12
C THR A 33 -29.10 -6.89 9.72
N ASP A 34 -28.42 -7.83 9.05
CA ASP A 34 -28.17 -9.18 9.56
C ASP A 34 -26.95 -9.83 8.87
N PRO A 35 -25.73 -9.32 9.11
CA PRO A 35 -24.56 -9.87 8.45
C PRO A 35 -24.14 -11.22 9.05
N ASN A 36 -23.71 -12.14 8.19
CA ASN A 36 -23.03 -13.37 8.64
C ASN A 36 -21.66 -13.03 9.24
N GLY A 37 -21.59 -12.94 10.57
CA GLY A 37 -20.40 -12.54 11.30
C GLY A 37 -19.18 -13.44 11.09
N LEU A 38 -19.38 -14.76 10.91
CA LEU A 38 -18.28 -15.69 10.63
C LEU A 38 -17.70 -15.45 9.24
N GLN A 39 -18.55 -15.28 8.23
CA GLN A 39 -18.09 -14.97 6.86
C GLN A 39 -17.33 -13.64 6.84
N LEU A 40 -17.86 -12.61 7.50
CA LEU A 40 -17.18 -11.32 7.62
C LEU A 40 -15.80 -11.44 8.26
N PHE A 41 -15.67 -12.24 9.31
CA PHE A 41 -14.38 -12.47 9.96
C PHE A 41 -13.40 -13.18 9.02
N VAL A 42 -13.85 -14.21 8.29
CA VAL A 42 -13.03 -14.90 7.29
C VAL A 42 -12.60 -13.94 6.18
N ASP A 43 -13.52 -13.15 5.64
CA ASP A 43 -13.24 -12.15 4.60
C ASP A 43 -12.24 -11.10 5.12
N LEU A 44 -12.35 -10.68 6.38
CA LEU A 44 -11.40 -9.75 6.99
C LEU A 44 -10.00 -10.35 7.07
N ILE A 45 -9.87 -11.61 7.48
CA ILE A 45 -8.56 -12.29 7.52
C ILE A 45 -7.97 -12.42 6.10
N LEU A 46 -8.76 -12.85 5.12
CA LEU A 46 -8.34 -12.96 3.72
C LEU A 46 -7.93 -11.60 3.14
N PHE A 47 -8.68 -10.55 3.47
CA PHE A 47 -8.36 -9.18 3.05
C PHE A 47 -7.09 -8.65 3.71
N LEU A 48 -6.86 -8.95 4.99
CA LEU A 48 -5.62 -8.56 5.68
C LEU A 48 -4.40 -9.31 5.12
N ILE A 49 -4.55 -10.58 4.75
CA ILE A 49 -3.50 -11.34 4.05
C ILE A 49 -3.19 -10.66 2.71
N THR A 50 -4.22 -10.27 1.95
CA THR A 50 -4.07 -9.48 0.71
C THR A 50 -3.28 -8.20 0.98
N ALA A 51 -3.69 -7.42 1.97
CA ALA A 51 -3.06 -6.14 2.31
C ALA A 51 -1.59 -6.31 2.70
N VAL A 52 -1.26 -7.35 3.48
CA VAL A 52 0.13 -7.69 3.84
C VAL A 52 0.93 -8.09 2.60
N GLY A 53 0.39 -8.94 1.73
CA GLY A 53 1.06 -9.37 0.51
C GLY A 53 1.35 -8.22 -0.44
N VAL A 54 0.37 -7.34 -0.65
CA VAL A 54 0.49 -6.15 -1.51
C VAL A 54 1.46 -5.11 -0.92
N ALA A 55 1.38 -4.85 0.39
CA ALA A 55 2.33 -3.95 1.05
C ALA A 55 3.77 -4.48 0.97
N ALA A 56 3.95 -5.79 1.23
CA ALA A 56 5.24 -6.46 1.09
C ALA A 56 5.75 -6.40 -0.36
N PHE A 57 4.89 -6.65 -1.35
CA PHE A 57 5.22 -6.54 -2.76
C PHE A 57 5.74 -5.14 -3.11
N GLY A 58 5.03 -4.09 -2.68
CA GLY A 58 5.45 -2.71 -2.87
C GLY A 58 6.84 -2.41 -2.32
N HIS A 59 7.12 -2.83 -1.08
CA HIS A 59 8.43 -2.64 -0.45
C HIS A 59 9.54 -3.43 -1.16
N VAL A 60 9.28 -4.68 -1.52
CA VAL A 60 10.25 -5.54 -2.21
C VAL A 60 10.59 -4.98 -3.60
N VAL A 61 9.58 -4.56 -4.37
CA VAL A 61 9.78 -3.94 -5.70
C VAL A 61 10.53 -2.62 -5.57
N ASN A 62 10.21 -1.80 -4.57
CA ASN A 62 10.92 -0.55 -4.33
C ASN A 62 12.40 -0.80 -4.00
N ASP A 63 12.70 -1.72 -3.06
CA ASP A 63 14.07 -2.05 -2.68
C ASP A 63 14.86 -2.63 -3.86
N LEU A 64 14.24 -3.45 -4.72
CA LEU A 64 14.86 -3.94 -5.95
C LEU A 64 15.23 -2.80 -6.92
N ALA A 65 14.34 -1.81 -7.06
CA ALA A 65 14.56 -0.65 -7.92
C ALA A 65 15.63 0.31 -7.38
N ASP A 66 15.89 0.28 -6.07
CA ASP A 66 16.81 1.20 -5.38
C ASP A 66 18.18 0.63 -5.06
N ILE A 67 18.45 -0.66 -5.32
CA ILE A 67 19.77 -1.29 -5.05
C ILE A 67 20.96 -0.40 -5.43
N LYS A 68 20.93 0.21 -6.62
CA LYS A 68 22.02 1.08 -7.11
C LYS A 68 22.06 2.43 -6.39
N THR A 69 20.91 3.06 -6.18
CA THR A 69 20.80 4.38 -5.54
C THR A 69 21.15 4.29 -4.06
N ASP A 70 20.68 3.25 -3.37
CA ASP A 70 21.00 2.98 -1.97
C ASP A 70 22.50 2.73 -1.78
N ALA A 71 23.14 2.00 -2.70
CA ALA A 71 24.58 1.80 -2.68
C ALA A 71 25.37 3.11 -2.81
N ILE A 72 24.94 4.02 -3.69
CA ILE A 72 25.56 5.36 -3.85
C ILE A 72 25.38 6.18 -2.56
N ALA A 73 24.21 6.09 -1.92
CA ALA A 73 23.91 6.82 -0.69
C ALA A 73 24.54 6.20 0.58
N GLY A 74 25.18 5.02 0.47
CA GLY A 74 25.70 4.26 1.60
C GLY A 74 24.60 3.67 2.49
N ALA A 75 23.40 3.50 1.96
CA ALA A 75 22.24 2.97 2.68
C ALA A 75 22.18 1.43 2.59
N PRO A 76 21.78 0.73 3.67
CA PRO A 76 21.58 -0.71 3.61
C PRO A 76 20.35 -1.05 2.77
N ASN A 77 20.51 -2.01 1.85
CA ASN A 77 19.41 -2.55 1.04
C ASN A 77 19.39 -4.08 1.20
N GLN A 78 18.28 -4.62 1.70
CA GLN A 78 18.20 -6.04 2.03
C GLN A 78 18.14 -6.93 0.78
N MET A 79 17.57 -6.41 -0.31
CA MET A 79 17.50 -7.13 -1.59
C MET A 79 18.87 -7.21 -2.26
N ALA A 80 19.78 -6.27 -2.00
CA ALA A 80 21.11 -6.24 -2.58
C ALA A 80 21.95 -7.49 -2.26
N ALA A 81 21.80 -8.06 -1.05
CA ALA A 81 22.54 -9.24 -0.61
C ALA A 81 22.00 -10.58 -1.16
N LEU A 82 20.80 -10.58 -1.74
CA LEU A 82 20.13 -11.80 -2.17
C LEU A 82 20.50 -12.20 -3.61
N SER A 83 20.53 -13.52 -3.86
CA SER A 83 20.65 -14.08 -5.21
C SER A 83 19.43 -13.74 -6.08
N THR A 84 19.58 -13.74 -7.41
CA THR A 84 18.46 -13.49 -8.34
C THR A 84 17.30 -14.47 -8.12
N GLN A 85 17.58 -15.74 -7.85
CA GLN A 85 16.55 -16.74 -7.57
C GLN A 85 15.78 -16.42 -6.29
N THR A 86 16.50 -16.05 -5.22
CA THR A 86 15.87 -15.66 -3.96
C THR A 86 15.04 -14.39 -4.12
N ARG A 87 15.50 -13.39 -4.89
CA ARG A 87 14.72 -12.19 -5.20
C ARG A 87 13.42 -12.53 -5.91
N ALA A 88 13.48 -13.39 -6.93
CA ALA A 88 12.30 -13.85 -7.66
C ALA A 88 11.33 -14.63 -6.75
N ALA A 89 11.84 -15.50 -5.88
CA ALA A 89 11.02 -16.23 -4.91
C ALA A 89 10.32 -15.30 -3.91
N VAL A 90 11.02 -14.28 -3.40
CA VAL A 90 10.43 -13.28 -2.49
C VAL A 90 9.33 -12.49 -3.20
N VAL A 91 9.60 -11.97 -4.41
CA VAL A 91 8.57 -11.27 -5.21
C VAL A 91 7.37 -12.18 -5.46
N GLY A 92 7.62 -13.40 -5.96
CA GLY A 92 6.57 -14.39 -6.21
C GLY A 92 5.74 -14.70 -4.97
N GLY A 93 6.38 -14.87 -3.82
CA GLY A 93 5.71 -15.09 -2.53
C GLY A 93 4.81 -13.93 -2.13
N THR A 94 5.26 -12.67 -2.30
CA THR A 94 4.42 -11.50 -2.01
C THR A 94 3.22 -11.37 -2.96
N VAL A 95 3.40 -11.70 -4.24
CA VAL A 95 2.31 -11.72 -5.24
C VAL A 95 1.29 -12.81 -4.90
N VAL A 96 1.75 -14.02 -4.59
CA VAL A 96 0.86 -15.12 -4.18
C VAL A 96 0.10 -14.75 -2.91
N CYS A 97 0.78 -14.18 -1.90
CA CYS A 97 0.14 -13.72 -0.67
C CYS A 97 -0.91 -12.62 -0.94
N GLY A 98 -0.63 -11.69 -1.86
CA GLY A 98 -1.53 -10.61 -2.23
C GLY A 98 -2.73 -11.05 -3.07
N LEU A 99 -2.58 -12.06 -3.94
CA LEU A 99 -3.59 -12.41 -4.94
C LEU A 99 -4.35 -13.70 -4.64
N LEU A 100 -3.75 -14.67 -3.96
CA LEU A 100 -4.40 -15.95 -3.65
C LEU A 100 -5.72 -15.80 -2.87
N PRO A 101 -5.85 -14.88 -1.88
CA PRO A 101 -7.12 -14.70 -1.16
C PRO A 101 -8.29 -14.30 -2.06
N TRP A 102 -8.04 -13.71 -3.23
CA TRP A 102 -9.08 -13.27 -4.18
C TRP A 102 -9.83 -14.41 -4.85
N ILE A 103 -9.41 -15.66 -4.68
CA ILE A 103 -10.20 -16.84 -5.05
C ILE A 103 -11.47 -16.94 -4.19
N TRP A 104 -11.39 -16.50 -2.93
CA TRP A 104 -12.48 -16.62 -1.95
C TRP A 104 -13.08 -15.28 -1.55
N LEU A 105 -12.34 -14.17 -1.67
CA LEU A 105 -12.88 -12.85 -1.37
C LEU A 105 -14.02 -12.48 -2.33
N PRO A 106 -15.06 -11.80 -1.81
CA PRO A 106 -16.09 -11.22 -2.66
C PRO A 106 -15.44 -10.16 -3.57
N HIS A 107 -15.67 -10.27 -4.87
CA HIS A 107 -15.07 -9.40 -5.87
C HIS A 107 -16.12 -8.77 -6.77
N THR A 108 -15.95 -7.47 -7.01
CA THR A 108 -16.68 -6.70 -8.01
C THR A 108 -15.70 -6.11 -9.01
N SER A 109 -16.20 -5.62 -10.14
CA SER A 109 -15.39 -4.85 -11.08
C SER A 109 -14.70 -3.66 -10.40
N ALA A 110 -15.37 -2.99 -9.46
CA ALA A 110 -14.79 -1.89 -8.69
C ALA A 110 -13.63 -2.35 -7.79
N ALA A 111 -13.83 -3.43 -7.02
CA ALA A 111 -12.79 -3.96 -6.13
C ALA A 111 -11.56 -4.46 -6.93
N LEU A 112 -11.79 -5.20 -8.02
CA LEU A 112 -10.71 -5.68 -8.89
C LEU A 112 -9.99 -4.52 -9.61
N SER A 113 -10.71 -3.47 -10.00
CA SER A 113 -10.11 -2.28 -10.59
C SER A 113 -9.22 -1.56 -9.58
N LEU A 114 -9.67 -1.40 -8.33
CA LEU A 114 -8.89 -0.80 -7.26
C LEU A 114 -7.64 -1.63 -6.93
N LEU A 115 -7.74 -2.96 -6.90
CA LEU A 115 -6.58 -3.85 -6.75
C LEU A 115 -5.58 -3.69 -7.92
N GLY A 116 -6.09 -3.63 -9.15
CA GLY A 116 -5.25 -3.39 -10.34
C GLY A 116 -4.56 -2.03 -10.30
N ILE A 117 -5.28 -0.98 -9.88
CA ILE A 117 -4.74 0.37 -9.69
C ILE A 117 -3.67 0.37 -8.61
N GLU A 118 -3.88 -0.32 -7.49
CA GLU A 118 -2.91 -0.43 -6.39
C GLU A 118 -1.58 -1.02 -6.89
N ILE A 119 -1.65 -2.17 -7.57
CA ILE A 119 -0.47 -2.84 -8.13
C ILE A 119 0.20 -1.95 -9.18
N LEU A 120 -0.59 -1.30 -10.04
CA LEU A 120 -0.05 -0.39 -11.05
C LEU A 120 0.67 0.80 -10.39
N LEU A 121 0.08 1.44 -9.39
CA LEU A 121 0.68 2.56 -8.66
C LEU A 121 2.01 2.16 -8.03
N LEU A 122 2.08 1.01 -7.36
CA LEU A 122 3.32 0.48 -6.77
C LEU A 122 4.43 0.29 -7.80
N LEU A 123 4.07 -0.24 -8.98
CA LEU A 123 4.99 -0.45 -10.10
C LEU A 123 5.47 0.88 -10.70
N VAL A 124 4.56 1.78 -11.06
CA VAL A 124 4.92 3.06 -11.72
C VAL A 124 5.60 4.03 -10.76
N TYR A 125 5.37 3.89 -9.46
CA TYR A 125 6.08 4.63 -8.43
C TYR A 125 7.57 4.27 -8.40
N SER A 126 7.88 2.97 -8.45
CA SER A 126 9.22 2.45 -8.20
C SER A 126 10.06 2.24 -9.47
N LEU A 127 9.44 1.78 -10.56
CA LEU A 127 10.14 1.26 -11.73
C LEU A 127 10.27 2.28 -12.87
N LYS A 128 11.38 2.20 -13.61
CA LYS A 128 11.57 2.91 -14.88
C LYS A 128 10.66 2.32 -15.98
N PRO A 129 10.27 3.12 -16.99
CA PRO A 129 10.69 4.50 -17.27
C PRO A 129 9.91 5.58 -16.52
N ILE A 130 8.84 5.23 -15.81
CA ILE A 130 7.97 6.22 -15.17
C ILE A 130 8.57 6.74 -13.87
N ARG A 131 8.84 5.84 -12.91
CA ARG A 131 9.44 6.05 -11.58
C ARG A 131 8.95 7.35 -10.93
N LEU A 132 7.65 7.39 -10.58
CA LEU A 132 7.00 8.62 -10.05
C LEU A 132 7.67 9.16 -8.79
N LYS A 133 8.33 8.32 -7.99
CA LYS A 133 9.05 8.79 -6.79
C LYS A 133 10.14 9.82 -7.09
N ASP A 134 10.68 9.84 -8.30
CA ASP A 134 11.66 10.83 -8.76
C ASP A 134 10.99 12.14 -9.26
N ARG A 135 9.65 12.24 -9.20
CA ARG A 135 8.84 13.32 -9.80
C ARG A 135 8.12 14.18 -8.76
N ALA A 136 8.85 14.78 -7.81
CA ALA A 136 8.35 15.77 -6.85
C ALA A 136 6.87 15.57 -6.41
N ALA A 137 5.97 16.48 -6.81
CA ALA A 137 4.55 16.42 -6.46
C ALA A 137 3.82 15.16 -6.96
N ALA A 138 4.17 14.63 -8.14
CA ALA A 138 3.57 13.40 -8.65
C ALA A 138 4.00 12.17 -7.83
N GLY A 139 5.22 12.17 -7.30
CA GLY A 139 5.68 11.15 -6.35
C GLY A 139 4.91 11.22 -5.02
N VAL A 140 4.74 12.42 -4.47
CA VAL A 140 3.93 12.67 -3.26
C VAL A 140 2.49 12.20 -3.43
N LEU A 141 1.87 12.53 -4.57
CA LEU A 141 0.51 12.10 -4.86
C LEU A 141 0.42 10.57 -5.01
N ALA A 142 1.32 9.96 -5.80
CA ALA A 142 1.33 8.52 -5.99
C ALA A 142 1.51 7.77 -4.66
N ASP A 143 2.43 8.23 -3.80
CA ASP A 143 2.65 7.66 -2.47
C ASP A 143 1.39 7.73 -1.61
N SER A 144 0.75 8.90 -1.57
CA SER A 144 -0.50 9.08 -0.83
C SER A 144 -1.62 8.17 -1.34
N LEU A 145 -1.68 7.95 -2.66
CA LEU A 145 -2.69 7.09 -3.28
C LEU A 145 -2.50 5.63 -2.92
N TYR A 146 -1.32 5.05 -3.19
CA TYR A 146 -1.10 3.62 -2.93
C TYR A 146 -0.94 3.31 -1.44
N ALA A 147 -0.40 4.23 -0.63
CA ALA A 147 -0.18 3.94 0.78
C ALA A 147 -1.47 4.01 1.62
N TYR A 148 -2.45 4.80 1.18
CA TYR A 148 -3.66 5.08 1.97
C TYR A 148 -4.95 5.03 1.15
N VAL A 149 -5.10 5.87 0.12
CA VAL A 149 -6.40 6.05 -0.56
C VAL A 149 -6.90 4.75 -1.16
N VAL A 150 -6.12 4.13 -2.03
CA VAL A 150 -6.55 2.95 -2.79
C VAL A 150 -6.78 1.74 -1.88
N PRO A 151 -5.89 1.39 -0.93
CA PRO A 151 -6.15 0.29 0.01
C PRO A 151 -7.41 0.51 0.86
N VAL A 152 -7.66 1.73 1.33
CA VAL A 152 -8.84 2.07 2.13
C VAL A 152 -10.12 1.98 1.28
N LEU A 153 -10.11 2.51 0.06
CA LEU A 153 -11.26 2.40 -0.85
C LEU A 153 -11.49 0.95 -1.27
N LEU A 154 -10.43 0.16 -1.44
CA LEU A 154 -10.52 -1.26 -1.73
C LEU A 154 -11.19 -2.03 -0.58
N SER A 155 -10.82 -1.71 0.67
CA SER A 155 -11.49 -2.25 1.86
C SER A 155 -12.99 -1.94 1.86
N ILE A 156 -13.37 -0.69 1.62
CA ILE A 156 -14.78 -0.29 1.49
C ILE A 156 -15.46 -1.11 0.36
N ALA A 157 -14.84 -1.20 -0.81
CA ALA A 157 -15.40 -1.89 -1.96
C ALA A 157 -15.65 -3.39 -1.72
N VAL A 158 -14.78 -4.07 -0.96
CA VAL A 158 -14.94 -5.47 -0.58
C VAL A 158 -16.07 -5.63 0.43
N PHE A 159 -16.08 -4.83 1.50
CA PHE A 159 -16.98 -5.03 2.64
C PHE A 159 -18.38 -4.42 2.46
N THR A 160 -18.55 -3.44 1.56
CA THR A 160 -19.88 -2.93 1.18
C THR A 160 -20.75 -3.99 0.50
N GLN A 161 -20.14 -4.93 -0.23
CA GLN A 161 -20.85 -6.03 -0.89
C GLN A 161 -21.41 -7.03 0.13
N VAL A 162 -20.65 -7.30 1.18
CA VAL A 162 -21.05 -8.25 2.24
C VAL A 162 -22.07 -7.61 3.19
N GLY A 163 -21.91 -6.31 3.47
CA GLY A 163 -22.79 -5.56 4.37
C GLY A 163 -24.14 -5.16 3.77
N GLY A 164 -24.38 -5.33 2.47
CA GLY A 164 -25.67 -5.05 1.84
C GLY A 164 -26.13 -3.60 2.02
N ILE A 165 -25.23 -2.62 1.86
CA ILE A 165 -25.54 -1.22 2.15
C ILE A 165 -26.75 -0.75 1.32
N SER A 166 -27.81 -0.37 2.03
CA SER A 166 -28.94 0.43 1.53
C SER A 166 -28.83 1.83 2.13
N GLY A 167 -28.10 2.73 1.46
CA GLY A 167 -27.79 4.09 1.94
C GLY A 167 -26.78 4.80 1.04
N PRO A 168 -26.34 6.04 1.35
CA PRO A 168 -25.42 6.81 0.50
C PRO A 168 -23.97 6.29 0.66
N GLY A 169 -23.69 5.06 0.23
CA GLY A 169 -22.35 4.47 0.28
C GLY A 169 -21.28 5.35 -0.35
N TRP A 170 -21.65 6.13 -1.37
CA TRP A 170 -20.82 7.15 -2.01
C TRP A 170 -20.31 8.22 -1.02
N ALA A 171 -21.11 8.63 -0.02
CA ALA A 171 -20.72 9.66 0.94
C ALA A 171 -19.64 9.15 1.89
N ILE A 172 -19.74 7.90 2.34
CA ILE A 172 -18.72 7.22 3.14
C ILE A 172 -17.43 7.09 2.31
N THR A 173 -17.53 6.59 1.07
CA THR A 173 -16.38 6.45 0.16
C THR A 173 -15.66 7.78 -0.07
N LEU A 174 -16.39 8.87 -0.36
CA LEU A 174 -15.79 10.19 -0.59
C LEU A 174 -15.13 10.77 0.68
N THR A 175 -15.83 10.68 1.81
CA THR A 175 -15.33 11.25 3.08
C THR A 175 -14.10 10.50 3.56
N VAL A 176 -14.15 9.16 3.59
CA VAL A 176 -13.04 8.33 4.01
C VAL A 176 -11.88 8.40 3.00
N GLY A 177 -12.18 8.46 1.70
CA GLY A 177 -11.17 8.65 0.66
C GLY A 177 -10.43 9.98 0.77
N PHE A 178 -11.15 11.08 1.05
CA PHE A 178 -10.53 12.39 1.29
C PHE A 178 -9.69 12.40 2.56
N TRP A 179 -10.19 11.81 3.64
CA TRP A 179 -9.41 11.65 4.87
C TRP A 179 -8.14 10.82 4.65
N ALA A 180 -8.24 9.70 3.91
CA ALA A 180 -7.10 8.85 3.57
C ALA A 180 -6.05 9.60 2.74
N LEU A 181 -6.48 10.48 1.83
CA LEU A 181 -5.58 11.34 1.06
C LEU A 181 -4.80 12.30 1.98
N LEU A 182 -5.47 12.95 2.93
CA LEU A 182 -4.79 13.84 3.89
C LEU A 182 -3.79 13.09 4.77
N MET A 183 -4.14 11.87 5.19
CA MET A 183 -3.23 10.99 5.94
C MET A 183 -2.01 10.60 5.13
N GLY A 184 -2.20 10.23 3.86
CA GLY A 184 -1.11 9.92 2.93
C GLY A 184 -0.19 11.10 2.69
N LEU A 185 -0.75 12.27 2.39
CA LEU A 185 0.02 13.51 2.17
C LEU A 185 0.84 13.86 3.40
N ARG A 186 0.25 13.81 4.59
CA ARG A 186 0.97 14.03 5.86
C ARG A 186 2.12 13.03 6.00
N GLY A 187 1.87 11.75 5.73
CA GLY A 187 2.86 10.68 5.88
C GLY A 187 4.08 10.88 4.98
N ILE A 188 3.86 11.07 3.68
CA ILE A 188 4.98 11.21 2.72
C ILE A 188 5.76 12.51 2.93
N LEU A 189 5.09 13.63 3.24
CA LEU A 189 5.77 14.88 3.51
C LEU A 189 6.64 14.78 4.77
N TRP A 190 6.17 14.09 5.80
CA TRP A 190 6.96 13.85 7.01
C TRP A 190 8.21 13.00 6.73
N HIS A 191 8.10 11.96 5.89
CA HIS A 191 9.25 11.17 5.47
C HIS A 191 10.26 12.00 4.66
N GLN A 192 9.80 12.76 3.66
CA GLN A 192 10.69 13.58 2.83
C GLN A 192 11.45 14.63 3.64
N VAL A 193 10.80 15.28 4.62
CA VAL A 193 11.48 16.22 5.53
C VAL A 193 12.55 15.52 6.36
N GLY A 194 12.31 14.28 6.81
CA GLY A 194 13.29 13.47 7.53
C GLY A 194 14.49 13.05 6.67
N ASP A 195 14.28 12.89 5.37
CA ASP A 195 15.26 12.32 4.43
C ASP A 195 16.06 13.36 3.63
N ILE A 196 15.82 14.67 3.81
CA ILE A 196 16.48 15.76 3.06
C ILE A 196 18.01 15.56 2.90
N ALA A 197 18.73 15.31 4.00
CA ALA A 197 20.18 15.16 3.95
C ALA A 197 20.64 13.88 3.22
N HIS A 198 19.81 12.83 3.23
CA HIS A 198 20.06 11.60 2.48
C HIS A 198 19.80 11.81 0.99
N ASP A 199 18.66 12.41 0.65
CA ASP A 199 18.25 12.70 -0.72
C ASP A 199 19.23 13.61 -1.45
N GLN A 200 19.75 14.64 -0.76
CA GLN A 200 20.80 15.51 -1.29
C GLN A 200 22.09 14.75 -1.61
N ARG A 201 22.53 13.83 -0.75
CA ARG A 201 23.72 13.00 -1.01
C ARG A 201 23.52 12.03 -2.18
N ALA A 202 22.30 11.53 -2.36
CA ALA A 202 21.94 10.62 -3.44
C ALA A 202 21.62 11.34 -4.77
N GLY A 203 21.63 12.69 -4.80
CA GLY A 203 21.27 13.48 -5.97
C GLY A 203 19.79 13.37 -6.36
N LEU A 204 18.92 13.08 -5.39
CA LEU A 204 17.49 12.88 -5.59
C LEU A 204 16.73 14.21 -5.52
N SER A 205 15.80 14.41 -6.46
CA SER A 205 14.96 15.60 -6.56
C SER A 205 13.54 15.29 -6.04
N THR A 206 13.38 15.30 -4.72
CA THR A 206 12.08 15.16 -4.04
C THR A 206 11.41 16.52 -3.90
N LEU A 207 10.20 16.59 -3.36
CA LEU A 207 9.54 17.88 -3.14
C LEU A 207 10.26 18.69 -2.04
N ALA A 208 10.84 18.03 -1.05
CA ALA A 208 11.54 18.68 0.06
C ALA A 208 12.96 19.15 -0.29
N THR A 209 13.57 18.68 -1.39
CA THR A 209 14.91 19.10 -1.84
C THR A 209 14.90 20.08 -3.01
N ARG A 210 13.70 20.51 -3.46
CA ARG A 210 13.49 21.57 -4.45
C ARG A 210 13.14 22.88 -3.77
#